data_AF-K2NTG1-F1
#
_entry.id   AF-K2NTG1-F1
#
_cell.length_a   1.000
_cell.length_b   1.000
_cell.length_c   1.000
_cell.angle_alpha   90.00
_cell.angle_beta   90.00
_cell.angle_gamma   90.00
#
_symmetry.space_group_name_H-M   'P 1'
#
loop_
_entity.id
_entity.type
_entity.pdbx_description
1 polymer ?
#
loop_
_entity_poly.entity_id
_entity_poly.type
_entity_poly.pdbx_seq_one_letter_code
_entity_poly.pdbx_strand_id
1 'polypeptide(L)'
;MVYPEVVQAVGGGLSWLCYRNVTFSGGGMRLTVLVGAMTGDVANVTFDGCTWRDGAVLLLLGNAYAAVGSLNIVVTGSTFSDALLSPEGGFPPRTSITISGNRFTVTRLISRPGLDLESPSCVAMNELAVSNDSAFVLSGNVFQSVVASSGAIYGVKSALSVSWHSVFAVMGNTFHMDGVNATLIYLGGSRHSSSLSVLNNSAVVIRGNVVSRPVLYFMHIMSVSRVESLSAVVFQGNEMQGSTVVYFPRSSFHIYYDSWLQLSGNLCRESPLYAFAFFSPRVHLRDSTVSVSGNQF
;
A
#
# COMPACT_ATOMS: atom_id res chain seq x y z
N MET A 1 -20.87 24.98 6.76
CA MET A 1 -21.92 24.00 7.13
C MET A 1 -21.19 22.67 7.34
N VAL A 2 -21.13 22.18 8.58
CA VAL A 2 -20.50 20.88 8.89
C VAL A 2 -21.55 19.81 8.58
N TYR A 3 -21.33 18.99 7.56
CA TYR A 3 -22.20 17.86 7.29
C TYR A 3 -22.06 16.83 8.43
N PRO A 4 -23.16 16.19 8.87
CA PRO A 4 -23.08 15.14 9.89
C PRO A 4 -22.19 13.99 9.38
N GLU A 5 -21.32 13.47 10.25
CA GLU A 5 -20.50 12.30 9.95
C GLU A 5 -21.43 11.08 9.83
N VAL A 6 -21.49 10.47 8.64
CA VAL A 6 -22.18 9.20 8.42
C VAL A 6 -21.12 8.11 8.49
N VAL A 7 -20.84 7.69 9.73
CA VAL A 7 -19.95 6.57 10.02
C VAL A 7 -20.78 5.30 10.07
N GLN A 8 -20.66 4.46 9.07
CA GLN A 8 -21.31 3.15 9.06
C GLN A 8 -20.27 2.07 9.31
N ALA A 9 -20.42 1.32 10.40
CA ALA A 9 -19.67 0.10 10.63
C ALA A 9 -20.48 -1.10 10.16
N VAL A 10 -19.87 -1.98 9.35
CA VAL A 10 -20.47 -3.21 8.83
C VAL A 10 -19.62 -4.42 9.19
N GLY A 11 -20.22 -5.60 9.14
CA GLY A 11 -19.53 -6.89 9.39
C GLY A 11 -19.99 -7.60 10.67
N GLY A 12 -20.73 -6.94 11.57
CA GLY A 12 -21.20 -7.54 12.82
C GLY A 12 -21.99 -8.82 12.61
N GLY A 13 -21.43 -9.97 13.02
CA GLY A 13 -22.04 -11.30 12.90
C GLY A 13 -22.22 -11.81 11.46
N LEU A 14 -21.63 -11.14 10.47
CA LEU A 14 -21.77 -11.47 9.06
C LEU A 14 -20.52 -12.19 8.54
N SER A 15 -20.72 -13.32 7.86
CA SER A 15 -19.71 -14.00 7.06
C SER A 15 -19.68 -13.50 5.60
N TRP A 16 -20.60 -12.63 5.21
CA TRP A 16 -20.69 -12.12 3.85
C TRP A 16 -21.16 -10.66 3.80
N LEU A 17 -20.47 -9.82 3.03
CA LEU A 17 -20.84 -8.45 2.68
C LEU A 17 -20.61 -8.22 1.18
N CYS A 18 -21.58 -7.64 0.48
CA CYS A 18 -21.42 -7.32 -0.94
C CYS A 18 -22.10 -5.99 -1.27
N TYR A 19 -21.34 -5.08 -1.85
CA TYR A 19 -21.81 -3.83 -2.43
C TYR A 19 -21.50 -3.83 -3.90
N ARG A 20 -22.53 -3.63 -4.73
CA ARG A 20 -22.39 -3.62 -6.19
C ARG A 20 -23.02 -2.38 -6.77
N ASN A 21 -22.26 -1.63 -7.58
CA ASN A 21 -22.70 -0.39 -8.23
C ASN A 21 -23.28 0.66 -7.26
N VAL A 22 -22.77 0.69 -6.02
CA VAL A 22 -23.21 1.64 -4.99
C VAL A 22 -22.36 2.90 -5.03
N THR A 23 -22.97 4.06 -4.77
CA THR A 23 -22.26 5.34 -4.66
C THR A 23 -22.19 5.80 -3.20
N PHE A 24 -20.97 6.05 -2.72
CA PHE A 24 -20.64 6.64 -1.43
C PHE A 24 -20.07 8.04 -1.68
N SER A 25 -20.61 9.06 -1.03
CA SER A 25 -20.31 10.46 -1.36
C SER A 25 -20.27 11.35 -0.12
N GLY A 26 -19.27 12.24 -0.07
CA GLY A 26 -19.17 13.32 0.91
C GLY A 26 -18.10 13.08 1.98
N GLY A 27 -17.50 14.16 2.48
CA GLY A 27 -16.36 14.10 3.42
C GLY A 27 -16.68 13.51 4.80
N GLY A 28 -17.96 13.40 5.15
CA GLY A 28 -18.43 12.70 6.35
C GLY A 28 -18.80 11.24 6.10
N MET A 29 -18.80 10.76 4.84
CA MET A 29 -19.17 9.39 4.49
C MET A 29 -17.99 8.46 4.71
N ARG A 30 -18.06 7.66 5.78
CA ARG A 30 -17.08 6.61 6.05
C ARG A 30 -17.78 5.26 6.20
N LEU A 31 -17.45 4.33 5.31
CA LEU A 31 -17.85 2.94 5.47
C LEU A 31 -16.67 2.17 6.08
N THR A 32 -16.86 1.70 7.30
CA THR A 32 -15.90 0.86 8.02
C THR A 32 -16.31 -0.59 7.91
N VAL A 33 -15.50 -1.41 7.25
CA VAL A 33 -15.55 -2.86 7.38
C VAL A 33 -14.83 -3.23 8.67
N LEU A 34 -15.60 -3.55 9.71
CA LEU A 34 -15.10 -3.85 11.06
C LEU A 34 -14.83 -5.35 11.18
N VAL A 35 -13.64 -5.78 10.77
CA VAL A 35 -13.27 -7.21 10.72
C VAL A 35 -13.37 -7.88 12.09
N GLY A 36 -13.05 -7.16 13.17
CA GLY A 36 -13.16 -7.66 14.54
C GLY A 36 -14.58 -8.03 15.00
N ALA A 37 -15.61 -7.58 14.28
CA ALA A 37 -17.00 -7.92 14.57
C ALA A 37 -17.55 -9.04 13.66
N MET A 38 -16.79 -9.46 12.65
CA MET A 38 -17.14 -10.58 11.79
C MET A 38 -16.90 -11.91 12.50
N THR A 39 -17.68 -12.92 12.14
CA THR A 39 -17.58 -14.27 12.68
C THR A 39 -17.80 -15.32 11.59
N GLY A 40 -17.22 -16.50 11.78
CA GLY A 40 -17.46 -17.68 10.93
C GLY A 40 -16.19 -18.30 10.36
N ASP A 41 -16.30 -19.51 9.82
CA ASP A 41 -15.13 -20.24 9.29
C ASP A 41 -14.49 -19.52 8.10
N VAL A 42 -15.31 -18.92 7.24
CA VAL A 42 -14.89 -18.12 6.09
C VAL A 42 -15.74 -16.86 6.03
N ALA A 43 -15.09 -15.71 5.90
CA ALA A 43 -15.75 -14.42 5.73
C ALA A 43 -15.36 -13.78 4.39
N ASN A 44 -16.33 -13.17 3.71
CA ASN A 44 -16.13 -12.55 2.39
C ASN A 44 -16.72 -11.13 2.35
N VAL A 45 -15.97 -10.18 1.81
CA VAL A 45 -16.38 -8.80 1.61
C VAL A 45 -16.09 -8.42 0.16
N THR A 46 -17.07 -7.88 -0.56
CA THR A 46 -16.88 -7.48 -1.96
C THR A 46 -17.45 -6.09 -2.22
N PHE A 47 -16.65 -5.28 -2.90
CA PHE A 47 -17.04 -4.01 -3.51
C PHE A 47 -16.78 -4.11 -5.01
N ASP A 48 -17.85 -4.18 -5.80
CA ASP A 48 -17.80 -4.37 -7.25
C ASP A 48 -18.46 -3.19 -7.97
N GLY A 49 -17.69 -2.44 -8.75
CA GLY A 49 -18.24 -1.30 -9.51
C GLY A 49 -18.70 -0.13 -8.65
N CYS A 50 -18.23 -0.03 -7.40
CA CYS A 50 -18.66 1.04 -6.49
C CYS A 50 -18.02 2.38 -6.85
N THR A 51 -18.70 3.48 -6.54
CA THR A 51 -18.19 4.84 -6.69
C THR A 51 -18.01 5.48 -5.32
N TRP A 52 -16.81 5.99 -5.06
CA TRP A 52 -16.44 6.72 -3.85
C TRP A 52 -16.03 8.12 -4.26
N ARG A 53 -16.68 9.15 -3.70
CA ARG A 53 -16.38 10.52 -4.10
C ARG A 53 -16.54 11.58 -3.02
N ASP A 54 -16.07 12.78 -3.32
CA ASP A 54 -16.31 14.00 -2.54
C ASP A 54 -15.83 13.91 -1.07
N GLY A 55 -14.76 13.15 -0.84
CA GLY A 55 -14.15 12.90 0.47
C GLY A 55 -14.58 11.61 1.15
N ALA A 56 -15.33 10.74 0.47
CA ALA A 56 -15.74 9.45 1.02
C ALA A 56 -14.54 8.55 1.35
N VAL A 57 -14.68 7.74 2.39
CA VAL A 57 -13.63 6.83 2.86
C VAL A 57 -14.16 5.40 2.98
N LEU A 58 -13.45 4.46 2.36
CA LEU A 58 -13.57 3.02 2.64
C LEU A 58 -12.48 2.63 3.63
N LEU A 59 -12.85 2.31 4.87
CA LEU A 59 -11.94 1.85 5.91
C LEU A 59 -12.05 0.34 6.09
N LEU A 60 -10.96 -0.38 5.89
CA LEU A 60 -10.83 -1.81 6.23
C LEU A 60 -10.10 -1.91 7.56
N LEU A 61 -10.86 -2.03 8.65
CA LEU A 61 -10.31 -2.06 10.00
C LEU A 61 -10.11 -3.51 10.46
N GLY A 62 -8.86 -3.96 10.40
CA GLY A 62 -8.44 -5.30 10.77
C GLY A 62 -8.49 -5.55 12.28
N ASN A 63 -8.70 -6.83 12.65
CA ASN A 63 -8.38 -7.34 13.97
C ASN A 63 -7.79 -8.75 13.81
N ALA A 64 -6.52 -8.94 14.19
CA ALA A 64 -5.82 -10.22 14.08
C ALA A 64 -6.46 -11.35 14.91
N TYR A 65 -7.27 -10.99 15.90
CA TYR A 65 -7.97 -11.91 16.79
C TYR A 65 -9.47 -12.02 16.47
N ALA A 66 -9.92 -11.56 15.30
CA ALA A 66 -11.29 -11.74 14.85
C ALA A 66 -11.66 -13.23 14.86
N ALA A 67 -12.91 -13.56 15.19
CA ALA A 67 -13.43 -14.93 15.23
C ALA A 67 -13.75 -15.45 13.82
N VAL A 68 -12.81 -15.26 12.89
CA VAL A 68 -12.90 -15.59 11.47
C VAL A 68 -11.78 -16.55 11.11
N GLY A 69 -12.12 -17.70 10.52
CA GLY A 69 -11.12 -18.72 10.14
C GLY A 69 -10.28 -18.34 8.92
N SER A 70 -10.88 -17.71 7.91
CA SER A 70 -10.23 -17.07 6.77
C SER A 70 -11.07 -15.91 6.24
N LEU A 71 -10.43 -14.92 5.62
CA LEU A 71 -11.08 -13.68 5.20
C LEU A 71 -10.72 -13.33 3.77
N ASN A 72 -11.70 -13.06 2.92
CA ASN A 72 -11.46 -12.51 1.58
C ASN A 72 -12.11 -11.14 1.45
N ILE A 73 -11.33 -10.13 1.06
CA ILE A 73 -11.84 -8.79 0.73
C ILE A 73 -11.46 -8.47 -0.70
N VAL A 74 -12.44 -8.16 -1.53
CA VAL A 74 -12.24 -7.78 -2.94
C VAL A 74 -12.80 -6.39 -3.17
N VAL A 75 -11.97 -5.49 -3.69
CA VAL A 75 -12.40 -4.19 -4.22
C VAL A 75 -12.02 -4.15 -5.69
N THR A 76 -13.03 -4.17 -6.56
CA THR A 76 -12.81 -4.27 -8.00
C THR A 76 -13.73 -3.39 -8.82
N GLY A 77 -13.24 -2.97 -10.00
CA GLY A 77 -13.99 -2.15 -10.95
C GLY A 77 -14.48 -0.82 -10.39
N SER A 78 -13.99 -0.40 -9.22
CA SER A 78 -14.51 0.75 -8.49
C SER A 78 -13.78 2.03 -8.87
N THR A 79 -14.45 3.16 -8.69
CA THR A 79 -13.89 4.51 -8.91
C THR A 79 -13.81 5.26 -7.60
N PHE A 80 -12.62 5.79 -7.29
CA PHE A 80 -12.36 6.65 -6.14
C PHE A 80 -11.95 8.03 -6.67
N SER A 81 -12.83 9.02 -6.55
CA SER A 81 -12.61 10.38 -7.04
C SER A 81 -12.61 11.36 -5.87
N ASP A 82 -11.44 11.85 -5.47
CA ASP A 82 -11.25 12.55 -4.20
C ASP A 82 -11.81 11.74 -3.04
N ALA A 83 -11.46 10.46 -3.00
CA ALA A 83 -11.88 9.50 -1.99
C ALA A 83 -10.69 8.62 -1.59
N LEU A 84 -10.79 7.98 -0.43
CA LEU A 84 -9.68 7.27 0.19
C LEU A 84 -10.04 5.81 0.47
N LEU A 85 -9.16 4.89 0.07
CA LEU A 85 -9.14 3.52 0.58
C LEU A 85 -8.13 3.44 1.73
N SER A 86 -8.54 2.93 2.88
CA SER A 86 -7.69 2.88 4.07
C SER A 86 -7.71 1.50 4.73
N PRO A 87 -6.71 0.62 4.47
CA PRO A 87 -6.54 -0.62 5.21
C PRO A 87 -5.67 -0.41 6.44
N GLU A 88 -6.12 -0.94 7.58
CA GLU A 88 -5.49 -0.63 8.87
C GLU A 88 -5.44 -1.82 9.81
N GLY A 89 -4.34 -1.91 10.56
CA GLY A 89 -4.10 -2.95 11.55
C GLY A 89 -3.78 -4.32 10.95
N GLY A 90 -3.87 -5.35 11.78
CA GLY A 90 -3.68 -6.75 11.40
C GLY A 90 -4.99 -7.47 11.12
N PHE A 91 -4.95 -8.47 10.27
CA PHE A 91 -6.10 -9.27 9.85
C PHE A 91 -6.00 -10.70 10.41
N PRO A 92 -7.12 -11.44 10.49
CA PRO A 92 -7.09 -12.86 10.86
C PRO A 92 -6.19 -13.67 9.91
N PRO A 93 -5.71 -14.87 10.32
CA PRO A 93 -4.89 -15.70 9.45
C PRO A 93 -5.60 -16.07 8.16
N ARG A 94 -4.84 -16.39 7.11
CA ARG A 94 -5.36 -16.74 5.77
C ARG A 94 -6.29 -15.67 5.21
N THR A 95 -5.86 -14.41 5.31
CA THR A 95 -6.56 -13.26 4.75
C THR A 95 -6.07 -12.98 3.33
N SER A 96 -6.99 -12.81 2.38
CA SER A 96 -6.73 -12.32 1.03
C SER A 96 -7.44 -10.99 0.79
N ILE A 97 -6.67 -9.91 0.63
CA ILE A 97 -7.19 -8.59 0.26
C ILE A 97 -6.74 -8.27 -1.15
N THR A 98 -7.68 -8.18 -2.08
CA THR A 98 -7.41 -7.90 -3.49
C THR A 98 -8.08 -6.61 -3.92
N ILE A 99 -7.26 -5.63 -4.29
CA ILE A 99 -7.69 -4.34 -4.82
C ILE A 99 -7.28 -4.30 -6.29
N SER A 100 -8.24 -4.53 -7.20
CA SER A 100 -7.91 -4.75 -8.61
C SER A 100 -8.79 -4.03 -9.63
N GLY A 101 -8.18 -3.52 -10.69
CA GLY A 101 -8.95 -2.89 -11.79
C GLY A 101 -9.71 -1.63 -11.39
N ASN A 102 -9.28 -0.93 -10.31
CA ASN A 102 -9.93 0.29 -9.84
C ASN A 102 -9.27 1.53 -10.45
N ARG A 103 -10.00 2.64 -10.45
CA ARG A 103 -9.48 3.97 -10.82
C ARG A 103 -9.48 4.88 -9.60
N PHE A 104 -8.32 5.41 -9.25
CA PHE A 104 -8.16 6.41 -8.19
C PHE A 104 -7.76 7.75 -8.81
N THR A 105 -8.44 8.81 -8.39
CA THR A 105 -8.13 10.18 -8.79
C THR A 105 -8.12 11.05 -7.55
N VAL A 106 -7.02 11.76 -7.33
CA VAL A 106 -6.87 12.67 -6.19
C VAL A 106 -6.45 14.06 -6.65
N THR A 107 -7.20 15.07 -6.22
CA THR A 107 -6.99 16.49 -6.52
C THR A 107 -6.77 17.32 -5.26
N ARG A 108 -7.07 16.74 -4.09
CA ARG A 108 -6.92 17.38 -2.78
C ARG A 108 -6.64 16.36 -1.68
N LEU A 109 -6.15 16.85 -0.53
CA LEU A 109 -5.99 16.03 0.66
C LEU A 109 -7.36 15.55 1.18
N ILE A 110 -7.52 14.24 1.36
CA ILE A 110 -8.72 13.65 1.97
C ILE A 110 -8.45 13.45 3.45
N SER A 111 -9.23 14.12 4.30
CA SER A 111 -9.08 14.01 5.74
C SER A 111 -9.52 12.63 6.22
N ARG A 112 -8.65 11.95 6.98
CA ARG A 112 -8.98 10.74 7.75
C ARG A 112 -8.70 11.06 9.22
N PRO A 113 -9.74 11.37 10.03
CA PRO A 113 -9.54 11.65 11.45
C PRO A 113 -8.74 10.53 12.13
N GLY A 114 -7.63 10.89 12.79
CA GLY A 114 -6.70 9.94 13.42
C GLY A 114 -5.57 9.42 12.52
N LEU A 115 -5.47 9.89 11.26
CA LEU A 115 -4.24 9.82 10.46
C LEU A 115 -3.83 11.23 10.03
N ASP A 116 -2.63 11.60 10.39
CA ASP A 116 -2.01 12.83 9.95
C ASP A 116 -1.39 12.59 8.57
N LEU A 117 -2.22 12.67 7.54
CA LEU A 117 -1.77 12.61 6.15
C LEU A 117 -1.15 13.95 5.74
N GLU A 118 0.12 13.92 5.36
CA GLU A 118 0.86 15.12 4.96
C GLU A 118 0.70 15.45 3.46
N SER A 119 0.17 14.51 2.66
CA SER A 119 -0.01 14.70 1.22
C SER A 119 -1.26 13.98 0.67
N PRO A 120 -1.88 14.53 -0.40
CA PRO A 120 -2.98 13.87 -1.11
C PRO A 120 -2.59 12.46 -1.54
N SER A 121 -3.39 11.47 -1.14
CA SER A 121 -3.11 10.05 -1.34
C SER A 121 -4.37 9.26 -1.69
N CYS A 122 -4.22 8.23 -2.52
CA CYS A 122 -5.34 7.38 -2.95
C CYS A 122 -5.60 6.23 -1.96
N VAL A 123 -4.52 5.67 -1.41
CA VAL A 123 -4.53 4.62 -0.40
C VAL A 123 -3.76 5.11 0.82
N ALA A 124 -4.35 5.04 2.01
CA ALA A 124 -3.70 5.37 3.27
C ALA A 124 -3.65 4.14 4.19
N MET A 125 -2.45 3.65 4.46
CA MET A 125 -2.23 2.50 5.34
C MET A 125 -1.81 2.99 6.72
N ASN A 126 -2.28 2.29 7.76
CA ASN A 126 -1.86 2.55 9.13
C ASN A 126 -1.63 1.22 9.85
N GLU A 127 -0.38 0.96 10.20
CA GLU A 127 -0.01 -0.27 10.91
C GLU A 127 -0.51 -1.53 10.18
N LEU A 128 -0.44 -1.51 8.85
CA LEU A 128 -0.92 -2.62 8.02
C LEU A 128 -0.03 -3.84 8.26
N ALA A 129 -0.61 -4.88 8.86
CA ALA A 129 0.08 -6.14 9.12
C ALA A 129 -0.56 -7.25 8.28
N VAL A 130 0.20 -7.78 7.32
CA VAL A 130 -0.15 -8.95 6.51
C VAL A 130 0.61 -10.14 7.09
N SER A 131 -0.10 -11.06 7.76
CA SER A 131 0.54 -12.16 8.46
C SER A 131 -0.22 -13.48 8.39
N ASN A 132 0.49 -14.57 8.69
CA ASN A 132 -0.06 -15.93 8.83
C ASN A 132 -0.77 -16.40 7.56
N ASP A 133 0.02 -16.67 6.52
CA ASP A 133 -0.44 -17.18 5.22
C ASP A 133 -1.43 -16.23 4.51
N SER A 134 -1.17 -14.92 4.62
CA SER A 134 -2.05 -13.87 4.10
C SER A 134 -1.45 -13.12 2.91
N ALA A 135 -2.30 -12.48 2.12
CA ALA A 135 -1.93 -11.68 0.97
C ALA A 135 -2.69 -10.35 0.91
N PHE A 136 -1.98 -9.26 0.59
CA PHE A 136 -2.54 -7.98 0.21
C PHE A 136 -2.02 -7.59 -1.18
N VAL A 137 -2.91 -7.44 -2.16
CA VAL A 137 -2.53 -7.26 -3.57
C VAL A 137 -3.25 -6.06 -4.18
N LEU A 138 -2.47 -5.09 -4.66
CA LEU A 138 -2.90 -4.00 -5.52
C LEU A 138 -2.49 -4.32 -6.96
N SER A 139 -3.46 -4.63 -7.83
CA SER A 139 -3.14 -5.03 -9.21
C SER A 139 -4.02 -4.42 -10.29
N GLY A 140 -3.41 -4.00 -11.41
CA GLY A 140 -4.16 -3.47 -12.55
C GLY A 140 -4.97 -2.20 -12.26
N ASN A 141 -4.63 -1.45 -11.21
CA ASN A 141 -5.30 -0.19 -10.89
C ASN A 141 -4.65 0.98 -11.66
N VAL A 142 -5.43 2.05 -11.83
CA VAL A 142 -4.95 3.33 -12.36
C VAL A 142 -4.99 4.36 -11.23
N PHE A 143 -3.84 4.95 -10.93
CA PHE A 143 -3.70 6.05 -9.97
C PHE A 143 -3.43 7.34 -10.72
N GLN A 144 -4.22 8.37 -10.45
CA GLN A 144 -4.08 9.68 -11.09
C GLN A 144 -4.08 10.79 -10.05
N SER A 145 -3.12 11.71 -10.17
CA SER A 145 -3.07 12.92 -9.36
C SER A 145 -2.74 14.10 -10.25
N VAL A 146 -3.40 15.24 -10.03
CA VAL A 146 -3.09 16.52 -10.68
C VAL A 146 -2.32 17.47 -9.75
N VAL A 147 -1.99 17.02 -8.54
CA VAL A 147 -1.37 17.83 -7.50
C VAL A 147 0.13 17.63 -7.48
N ALA A 148 0.87 18.74 -7.53
CA ALA A 148 2.33 18.73 -7.66
C ALA A 148 3.10 17.94 -6.59
N SER A 149 2.51 17.79 -5.39
CA SER A 149 3.00 16.96 -4.29
C SER A 149 1.88 16.02 -3.87
N SER A 150 2.05 14.73 -4.15
CA SER A 150 1.04 13.69 -3.90
C SER A 150 1.68 12.32 -3.78
N GLY A 151 0.92 11.34 -3.29
CA GLY A 151 1.29 9.93 -3.32
C GLY A 151 0.16 9.04 -3.78
N ALA A 152 0.49 7.82 -4.21
CA ALA A 152 -0.54 6.82 -4.52
C ALA A 152 -0.87 6.03 -3.26
N ILE A 153 0.16 5.54 -2.57
CA ILE A 153 0.09 4.77 -1.33
C ILE A 153 0.88 5.50 -0.25
N TYR A 154 0.22 5.81 0.86
CA TYR A 154 0.82 6.51 1.99
C TYR A 154 0.64 5.69 3.26
N GLY A 155 1.75 5.23 3.84
CA GLY A 155 1.78 4.53 5.12
C GLY A 155 2.15 5.47 6.26
N VAL A 156 1.34 5.51 7.30
CA VAL A 156 1.58 6.32 8.50
C VAL A 156 2.20 5.44 9.60
N LYS A 157 3.08 6.02 10.45
CA LYS A 157 3.73 5.34 11.59
C LYS A 157 4.44 4.03 11.17
N SER A 158 4.16 2.90 11.83
CA SER A 158 4.70 1.57 11.50
C SER A 158 4.04 1.06 10.21
N ALA A 159 4.45 1.62 9.06
CA ALA A 159 3.63 1.63 7.86
C ALA A 159 3.22 0.24 7.34
N LEU A 160 4.16 -0.72 7.27
CA LEU A 160 3.89 -2.04 6.69
C LEU A 160 4.71 -3.14 7.39
N SER A 161 4.02 -4.20 7.81
CA SER A 161 4.63 -5.45 8.27
C SER A 161 4.08 -6.63 7.46
N VAL A 162 4.96 -7.46 6.93
CA VAL A 162 4.63 -8.70 6.23
C VAL A 162 5.37 -9.84 6.91
N SER A 163 4.66 -10.84 7.42
CA SER A 163 5.28 -11.90 8.21
C SER A 163 4.61 -13.26 8.06
N TRP A 164 5.32 -14.35 8.35
CA TRP A 164 4.77 -15.71 8.37
C TRP A 164 4.11 -16.11 7.04
N HIS A 165 4.95 -16.43 6.04
CA HIS A 165 4.51 -16.93 4.73
C HIS A 165 3.52 -16.03 4.00
N SER A 166 3.69 -14.71 4.13
CA SER A 166 2.72 -13.72 3.65
C SER A 166 3.30 -12.81 2.56
N VAL A 167 2.41 -12.16 1.80
CA VAL A 167 2.77 -11.31 0.66
C VAL A 167 2.05 -9.96 0.68
N PHE A 168 2.80 -8.88 0.45
CA PHE A 168 2.25 -7.60 0.00
C PHE A 168 2.72 -7.32 -1.42
N ALA A 169 1.81 -7.09 -2.36
CA ALA A 169 2.14 -6.95 -3.77
C ALA A 169 1.50 -5.73 -4.43
N VAL A 170 2.28 -4.98 -5.20
CA VAL A 170 1.86 -3.88 -6.06
C VAL A 170 2.27 -4.21 -7.48
N MET A 171 1.33 -4.71 -8.29
CA MET A 171 1.65 -5.34 -9.57
C MET A 171 0.84 -4.80 -10.75
N GLY A 172 1.50 -4.44 -11.84
CA GLY A 172 0.80 -4.09 -13.08
C GLY A 172 -0.11 -2.86 -12.98
N ASN A 173 0.17 -1.94 -12.05
CA ASN A 173 -0.60 -0.69 -11.92
C ASN A 173 -0.03 0.40 -12.83
N THR A 174 -0.87 1.35 -13.20
CA THR A 174 -0.48 2.54 -13.96
C THR A 174 -0.58 3.78 -13.08
N PHE A 175 0.49 4.57 -13.03
CA PHE A 175 0.61 5.79 -12.24
C PHE A 175 0.74 7.00 -13.16
N HIS A 176 -0.28 7.86 -13.13
CA HIS A 176 -0.37 9.16 -13.79
C HIS A 176 -0.29 10.26 -12.73
N MET A 177 0.88 10.41 -12.11
CA MET A 177 1.08 11.35 -11.01
C MET A 177 1.70 12.65 -11.53
N ASP A 178 0.98 13.75 -11.39
CA ASP A 178 1.47 15.07 -11.81
C ASP A 178 2.38 15.66 -10.75
N GLY A 179 3.49 16.22 -11.21
CA GLY A 179 4.41 16.97 -10.36
C GLY A 179 5.69 16.22 -10.03
N VAL A 180 6.79 16.97 -10.10
CA VAL A 180 8.15 16.50 -9.79
C VAL A 180 8.35 16.11 -8.33
N ASN A 181 7.40 16.45 -7.44
CA ASN A 181 7.43 16.12 -6.01
C ASN A 181 6.52 14.94 -5.62
N ALA A 182 5.97 14.21 -6.60
CA ALA A 182 5.16 13.03 -6.32
C ALA A 182 6.01 11.87 -5.76
N THR A 183 5.50 11.15 -4.77
CA THR A 183 6.10 9.92 -4.23
C THR A 183 5.07 8.79 -4.30
N LEU A 184 5.28 7.78 -5.16
CA LEU A 184 4.23 6.77 -5.40
C LEU A 184 3.90 5.98 -4.13
N ILE A 185 4.93 5.47 -3.45
CA ILE A 185 4.80 4.72 -2.22
C ILE A 185 5.64 5.39 -1.15
N TYR A 186 4.96 6.02 -0.20
CA TYR A 186 5.59 6.59 0.99
C TYR A 186 5.32 5.70 2.19
N LEU A 187 6.37 5.16 2.81
CA LEU A 187 6.27 4.43 4.07
C LEU A 187 6.87 5.31 5.17
N GLY A 188 5.98 5.97 5.91
CA GLY A 188 6.30 6.74 7.10
C GLY A 188 6.88 5.87 8.20
N GLY A 189 7.28 6.49 9.30
CA GLY A 189 7.96 5.81 10.41
C GLY A 189 8.23 6.74 11.57
N SER A 190 8.42 6.16 12.76
CA SER A 190 8.89 6.89 13.93
C SER A 190 10.27 6.41 14.35
N ARG A 191 10.94 7.11 15.26
CA ARG A 191 12.20 6.64 15.86
C ARG A 191 12.06 5.33 16.64
N HIS A 192 10.83 4.96 17.00
CA HIS A 192 10.53 3.79 17.83
C HIS A 192 9.93 2.63 17.04
N SER A 193 9.69 2.80 15.72
CA SER A 193 9.08 1.76 14.90
C SER A 193 9.70 1.67 13.51
N SER A 194 9.68 0.45 12.96
CA SER A 194 10.15 0.19 11.60
C SER A 194 9.09 0.64 10.60
N SER A 195 9.52 1.27 9.50
CA SER A 195 8.63 1.61 8.38
C SER A 195 8.22 0.38 7.58
N LEU A 196 9.16 -0.58 7.46
CA LEU A 196 8.97 -1.81 6.73
C LEU A 196 9.59 -2.99 7.49
N SER A 197 8.80 -4.02 7.73
CA SER A 197 9.28 -5.32 8.24
C SER A 197 8.80 -6.44 7.33
N VAL A 198 9.72 -7.25 6.81
CA VAL A 198 9.41 -8.44 6.00
C VAL A 198 10.10 -9.64 6.62
N LEU A 199 9.33 -10.56 7.21
CA LEU A 199 9.84 -11.56 8.15
C LEU A 199 9.32 -12.97 7.82
N ASN A 200 10.09 -14.01 8.16
CA ASN A 200 9.66 -15.41 8.18
C ASN A 200 9.03 -15.89 6.86
N ASN A 201 9.86 -16.10 5.83
CA ASN A 201 9.46 -16.58 4.50
C ASN A 201 8.41 -15.69 3.82
N SER A 202 8.50 -14.37 4.00
CA SER A 202 7.51 -13.42 3.47
C SER A 202 8.08 -12.52 2.39
N ALA A 203 7.22 -11.87 1.61
CA ALA A 203 7.66 -11.01 0.52
C ALA A 203 6.88 -9.71 0.35
N VAL A 204 7.61 -8.66 -0.01
CA VAL A 204 7.06 -7.45 -0.65
C VAL A 204 7.44 -7.46 -2.12
N VAL A 205 6.46 -7.34 -3.01
CA VAL A 205 6.65 -7.46 -4.46
C VAL A 205 6.11 -6.22 -5.16
N ILE A 206 6.97 -5.51 -5.89
CA ILE A 206 6.62 -4.35 -6.70
C ILE A 206 7.03 -4.65 -8.13
N ARG A 207 6.06 -5.00 -8.98
CA ARG A 207 6.36 -5.60 -10.27
C ARG A 207 5.52 -5.08 -11.43
N GLY A 208 6.17 -4.80 -12.56
CA GLY A 208 5.46 -4.53 -13.82
C GLY A 208 4.61 -3.27 -13.80
N ASN A 209 4.88 -2.32 -12.90
CA ASN A 209 4.12 -1.07 -12.84
C ASN A 209 4.64 -0.08 -13.88
N VAL A 210 3.76 0.79 -14.37
CA VAL A 210 4.09 1.84 -15.34
C VAL A 210 3.88 3.21 -14.70
N VAL A 211 4.90 4.05 -14.72
CA VAL A 211 4.87 5.43 -14.20
C VAL A 211 5.06 6.38 -15.38
N SER A 212 3.98 7.00 -15.82
CA SER A 212 3.95 7.72 -17.11
C SER A 212 4.56 9.12 -17.07
N ARG A 213 4.88 9.64 -15.87
CA ARG A 213 5.40 10.99 -15.64
C ARG A 213 6.56 10.94 -14.66
N PRO A 214 7.51 11.89 -14.71
CA PRO A 214 8.59 11.95 -13.73
C PRO A 214 8.06 12.13 -12.30
N VAL A 215 8.63 11.40 -11.35
CA VAL A 215 8.27 11.46 -9.92
C VAL A 215 9.49 11.75 -9.06
N LEU A 216 9.33 12.26 -7.84
CA LEU A 216 10.46 12.44 -6.94
C LEU A 216 11.02 11.08 -6.54
N TYR A 217 10.15 10.22 -6.01
CA TYR A 217 10.46 8.87 -5.57
C TYR A 217 9.43 7.86 -6.04
N PHE A 218 9.87 6.69 -6.52
CA PHE A 218 8.94 5.57 -6.64
C PHE A 218 8.58 5.08 -5.23
N MET A 219 9.60 4.77 -4.43
CA MET A 219 9.43 4.30 -3.06
C MET A 219 10.35 5.07 -2.12
N HIS A 220 9.77 5.70 -1.09
CA HIS A 220 10.47 6.40 -0.03
C HIS A 220 10.12 5.76 1.31
N ILE A 221 11.15 5.29 2.02
CA ILE A 221 11.00 4.62 3.32
C ILE A 221 11.71 5.45 4.38
N MET A 222 10.94 5.99 5.32
CA MET A 222 11.43 7.08 6.17
C MET A 222 12.25 6.59 7.37
N SER A 223 11.87 5.47 7.98
CA SER A 223 12.50 4.90 9.17
C SER A 223 13.14 3.53 8.88
N VAL A 224 13.59 2.88 9.94
CA VAL A 224 14.30 1.59 9.90
C VAL A 224 13.49 0.56 9.13
N SER A 225 14.18 -0.24 8.32
CA SER A 225 13.59 -1.36 7.59
C SER A 225 14.33 -2.66 7.89
N ARG A 226 13.59 -3.77 7.85
CA ARG A 226 14.11 -5.11 8.13
C ARG A 226 13.54 -6.13 7.16
N VAL A 227 14.41 -6.94 6.59
CA VAL A 227 14.07 -8.10 5.76
C VAL A 227 14.83 -9.29 6.36
N GLU A 228 14.14 -10.21 7.00
CA GLU A 228 14.78 -11.26 7.81
C GLU A 228 14.15 -12.64 7.61
N SER A 229 14.95 -13.68 7.81
CA SER A 229 14.51 -15.08 7.86
C SER A 229 13.86 -15.55 6.55
N LEU A 230 14.68 -15.74 5.51
CA LEU A 230 14.28 -16.22 4.18
C LEU A 230 13.24 -15.31 3.51
N SER A 231 13.31 -14.00 3.79
CA SER A 231 12.32 -13.02 3.32
C SER A 231 12.85 -12.13 2.21
N ALA A 232 11.93 -11.42 1.56
CA ALA A 232 12.12 -10.88 0.24
C ALA A 232 11.57 -9.47 0.04
N VAL A 233 12.36 -8.58 -0.55
CA VAL A 233 11.84 -7.39 -1.23
C VAL A 233 12.23 -7.46 -2.71
N VAL A 234 11.24 -7.45 -3.59
CA VAL A 234 11.42 -7.59 -5.04
C VAL A 234 10.88 -6.35 -5.74
N PHE A 235 11.75 -5.64 -6.44
CA PHE A 235 11.40 -4.51 -7.31
C PHE A 235 11.82 -4.85 -8.75
N GLN A 236 10.85 -5.26 -9.56
CA GLN A 236 11.14 -5.91 -10.84
C GLN A 236 10.30 -5.40 -12.01
N GLY A 237 10.95 -5.13 -13.15
CA GLY A 237 10.24 -4.91 -14.40
C GLY A 237 9.34 -3.67 -14.39
N ASN A 238 9.62 -2.67 -13.55
CA ASN A 238 8.85 -1.43 -13.53
C ASN A 238 9.38 -0.48 -14.59
N GLU A 239 8.47 0.20 -15.28
CA GLU A 239 8.77 1.21 -16.29
C GLU A 239 8.45 2.60 -15.74
N MET A 240 9.40 3.52 -15.85
CA MET A 240 9.30 4.87 -15.32
C MET A 240 9.73 5.88 -16.36
N GLN A 241 8.96 6.96 -16.51
CA GLN A 241 9.35 8.07 -17.37
C GLN A 241 10.62 8.75 -16.86
N GLY A 242 10.74 8.97 -15.55
CA GLY A 242 11.92 9.54 -14.90
C GLY A 242 11.75 9.59 -13.39
N SER A 243 12.84 9.77 -12.63
CA SER A 243 12.75 10.02 -11.19
C SER A 243 13.94 10.78 -10.62
N THR A 244 13.84 11.30 -9.39
CA THR A 244 15.05 11.75 -8.67
C THR A 244 15.80 10.56 -8.07
N VAL A 245 15.08 9.70 -7.33
CA VAL A 245 15.57 8.40 -6.85
C VAL A 245 14.45 7.37 -6.97
N VAL A 246 14.70 6.16 -7.49
CA VAL A 246 13.65 5.13 -7.56
C VAL A 246 13.37 4.56 -6.17
N TYR A 247 14.41 4.13 -5.45
CA TYR A 247 14.30 3.51 -4.13
C TYR A 247 15.11 4.27 -3.08
N PHE A 248 14.45 4.90 -2.11
CA PHE A 248 15.08 5.76 -1.10
C PHE A 248 14.71 5.38 0.34
N PRO A 249 15.45 4.47 0.99
CA PRO A 249 15.43 4.32 2.43
C PRO A 249 16.32 5.35 3.12
N ARG A 250 15.71 6.18 3.98
CA ARG A 250 16.35 7.29 4.71
C ARG A 250 16.92 6.88 6.09
N SER A 251 16.81 5.60 6.44
CA SER A 251 17.33 5.05 7.69
C SER A 251 17.95 3.68 7.46
N SER A 252 18.43 3.04 8.53
CA SER A 252 19.10 1.74 8.46
C SER A 252 18.21 0.68 7.82
N PHE A 253 18.76 0.00 6.81
CA PHE A 253 18.10 -1.09 6.10
C PHE A 253 18.83 -2.40 6.40
N HIS A 254 18.18 -3.32 7.08
CA HIS A 254 18.77 -4.59 7.51
C HIS A 254 18.24 -5.75 6.68
N ILE A 255 19.13 -6.59 6.16
CA ILE A 255 18.79 -7.79 5.39
C ILE A 255 19.57 -8.96 5.98
N TYR A 256 18.90 -9.84 6.71
CA TYR A 256 19.53 -10.88 7.53
C TYR A 256 18.94 -12.28 7.27
N TYR A 257 19.76 -13.30 7.55
CA TYR A 257 19.32 -14.71 7.62
C TYR A 257 18.70 -15.20 6.31
N ASP A 258 19.55 -15.32 5.29
CA ASP A 258 19.23 -15.82 3.95
C ASP A 258 18.11 -15.05 3.25
N SER A 259 18.04 -13.75 3.50
CA SER A 259 17.05 -12.85 2.91
C SER A 259 17.60 -12.10 1.70
N TRP A 260 16.70 -11.55 0.88
CA TRP A 260 17.09 -10.85 -0.34
C TRP A 260 16.40 -9.50 -0.57
N LEU A 261 17.16 -8.59 -1.19
CA LEU A 261 16.64 -7.43 -1.90
C LEU A 261 17.00 -7.58 -3.38
N GLN A 262 15.99 -7.62 -4.25
CA GLN A 262 16.18 -7.76 -5.69
C GLN A 262 15.66 -6.52 -6.42
N LEU A 263 16.54 -5.86 -7.16
CA LEU A 263 16.24 -4.71 -8.01
C LEU A 263 16.59 -5.09 -9.46
N SER A 264 15.62 -5.56 -10.26
CA SER A 264 15.95 -6.16 -11.56
C SER A 264 15.03 -5.80 -12.72
N GLY A 265 15.61 -5.65 -13.92
CA GLY A 265 14.84 -5.48 -15.15
C GLY A 265 14.01 -4.20 -15.24
N ASN A 266 14.31 -3.16 -14.44
CA ASN A 266 13.56 -1.92 -14.45
C ASN A 266 14.05 -0.99 -15.57
N LEU A 267 13.12 -0.22 -16.16
CA LEU A 267 13.41 0.73 -17.23
C LEU A 267 13.09 2.15 -16.75
N CYS A 268 14.09 3.00 -16.69
CA CYS A 268 13.93 4.45 -16.60
C CYS A 268 14.14 5.04 -18.00
N ARG A 269 13.13 5.72 -18.56
CA ARG A 269 13.25 6.36 -19.89
C ARG A 269 14.14 7.59 -19.83
N GLU A 270 14.09 8.33 -18.73
CA GLU A 270 15.02 9.38 -18.35
C GLU A 270 15.84 8.89 -17.15
N SER A 271 17.16 9.02 -17.22
CA SER A 271 18.06 8.62 -16.14
C SER A 271 17.67 9.32 -14.83
N PRO A 272 17.66 8.60 -13.69
CA PRO A 272 17.38 9.23 -12.41
C PRO A 272 18.35 10.38 -12.10
N LEU A 273 17.86 11.49 -11.56
CA LEU A 273 18.68 12.69 -11.33
C LEU A 273 19.85 12.43 -10.36
N TYR A 274 19.65 11.54 -9.37
CA TYR A 274 20.66 11.25 -8.35
C TYR A 274 21.14 9.80 -8.37
N ALA A 275 20.23 8.83 -8.22
CA ALA A 275 20.58 7.41 -8.21
C ALA A 275 19.34 6.54 -8.48
N PHE A 276 19.55 5.32 -8.98
CA PHE A 276 18.47 4.33 -9.04
C PHE A 276 18.02 3.91 -7.63
N ALA A 277 18.95 3.48 -6.78
CA ALA A 277 18.69 3.17 -5.38
C ALA A 277 19.71 3.88 -4.48
N PHE A 278 19.24 4.57 -3.45
CA PHE A 278 20.09 5.33 -2.54
C PHE A 278 19.79 4.97 -1.09
N PHE A 279 20.76 4.37 -0.41
CA PHE A 279 20.64 3.94 0.98
C PHE A 279 21.44 4.87 1.87
N SER A 280 20.76 5.57 2.79
CA SER A 280 21.41 6.48 3.73
C SER A 280 20.80 6.32 5.12
N PRO A 281 21.51 5.75 6.12
CA PRO A 281 22.86 5.17 6.09
C PRO A 281 22.95 3.82 5.32
N ARG A 282 24.14 3.20 5.35
CA ARG A 282 24.45 1.96 4.59
C ARG A 282 23.48 0.80 4.90
N VAL A 283 23.33 -0.09 3.94
CA VAL A 283 22.64 -1.39 4.12
C VAL A 283 23.48 -2.30 5.01
N HIS A 284 22.83 -2.97 5.96
CA HIS A 284 23.43 -3.99 6.82
C HIS A 284 23.04 -5.38 6.31
N LEU A 285 24.04 -6.18 5.95
CA LEU A 285 23.86 -7.54 5.44
C LEU A 285 24.43 -8.56 6.43
N ARG A 286 23.72 -9.68 6.60
CA ARG A 286 24.19 -10.84 7.35
C ARG A 286 23.68 -12.10 6.68
N ASP A 287 24.58 -12.85 6.04
CA ASP A 287 24.26 -14.08 5.33
C ASP A 287 23.07 -13.84 4.36
N SER A 288 23.14 -12.79 3.55
CA SER A 288 22.01 -12.28 2.76
C SER A 288 22.47 -11.54 1.53
N THR A 289 21.57 -11.37 0.56
CA THR A 289 21.94 -10.92 -0.79
C THR A 289 21.21 -9.64 -1.22
N VAL A 290 21.94 -8.71 -1.83
CA VAL A 290 21.37 -7.62 -2.63
C VAL A 290 21.74 -7.87 -4.08
N SER A 291 20.75 -7.99 -4.96
CA SER A 291 20.94 -8.19 -6.40
C SER A 291 20.41 -7.00 -7.18
N VAL A 292 21.29 -6.41 -8.00
CA VAL A 292 20.95 -5.31 -8.92
C VAL A 292 21.36 -5.75 -10.32
N SER A 293 20.39 -5.98 -11.21
CA SER A 293 20.69 -6.57 -12.54
C SER A 293 19.69 -6.16 -13.62
N GLY A 294 20.18 -5.98 -14.85
CA GLY A 294 19.32 -5.73 -16.02
C GLY A 294 18.48 -4.44 -15.96
N ASN A 295 18.81 -3.48 -15.09
CA ASN A 295 18.16 -2.18 -15.07
C ASN A 295 18.75 -1.28 -16.17
N GLN A 296 17.89 -0.53 -16.86
CA GLN A 296 18.24 0.38 -17.96
C GLN A 296 17.81 1.80 -17.59
N PHE A 297 18.68 2.78 -17.83
CA PHE A 297 18.52 4.19 -17.48
C PHE A 297 19.21 5.09 -18.49
#